data_AF-A0A968T7D2-F1
#
_entry.id   AF-A0A968T7D2-F1
#
_cell.length_a   1.000
_cell.length_b   1.000
_cell.length_c   1.000
_cell.angle_alpha   90.00
_cell.angle_beta   90.00
_cell.angle_gamma   90.00
#
_symmetry.space_group_name_H-M   'P 1'
#
loop_
_entity.id
_entity.type
_entity.pdbx_description
1 polymer ?
#
loop_
_entity_poly.entity_id
_entity_poly.type
_entity_poly.pdbx_seq_one_letter_code
_entity_poly.pdbx_strand_id
1 'polypeptide(L)'
;MSTNKNATARYLTLDRCFRNSGRNYYIEDLVDACNDSLKDLDPSSSGVRRRQIFEDIKFMRDSKGFDAPIETFKDGKRAFYRYSDLSFPSIINRSTKKRLNSFGKH
;
A
#
# COMPACT_ATOMS: atom_id res chain seq x y z
N MET A 1 10.62 16.32 7.19
CA MET A 1 9.52 16.09 6.22
C MET A 1 8.32 15.49 6.94
N SER A 2 7.11 15.90 6.59
CA SER A 2 5.88 15.38 7.21
C SER A 2 5.68 13.91 6.82
N THR A 3 6.12 13.00 7.68
CA THR A 3 6.14 11.54 7.48
C THR A 3 4.79 10.94 7.04
N ASN A 4 3.68 11.57 7.45
CA ASN A 4 2.33 11.07 7.19
C ASN A 4 1.84 11.23 5.74
N LYS A 5 2.22 12.31 5.04
CA LYS A 5 1.81 12.51 3.63
C LYS A 5 2.50 11.48 2.72
N ASN A 6 3.78 11.26 2.97
CA ASN A 6 4.58 10.28 2.23
C ASN A 6 4.09 8.84 2.51
N ALA A 7 3.69 8.53 3.75
CA ALA A 7 3.10 7.23 4.06
C ALA A 7 1.76 7.00 3.32
N THR A 8 0.89 8.01 3.32
CA THR A 8 -0.40 7.94 2.61
C THR A 8 -0.20 7.67 1.13
N ALA A 9 0.68 8.41 0.46
CA ALA A 9 0.98 8.22 -0.95
C ALA A 9 1.40 6.78 -1.27
N ARG A 10 2.32 6.21 -0.47
CA ARG A 10 2.77 4.82 -0.65
C ARG A 10 1.63 3.83 -0.49
N TYR A 11 0.81 3.95 0.54
CA TYR A 11 -0.33 3.04 0.72
C TYR A 11 -1.30 3.08 -0.44
N LEU A 12 -1.60 4.27 -0.97
CA LEU A 12 -2.47 4.43 -2.14
C LEU A 12 -1.89 3.80 -3.40
N THR A 13 -0.58 3.93 -3.60
CA THR A 13 0.11 3.33 -4.73
C THR A 13 0.14 1.81 -4.61
N LEU A 14 0.48 1.27 -3.44
CA LEU A 14 0.45 -0.16 -3.16
C LEU A 14 -0.95 -0.76 -3.34
N ASP A 15 -2.01 -0.08 -2.87
CA ASP A 15 -3.40 -0.51 -3.06
C ASP A 15 -3.76 -0.63 -4.56
N ARG A 16 -3.31 0.31 -5.41
CA ARG A 16 -3.51 0.21 -6.86
C ARG A 16 -2.71 -0.95 -7.46
N CYS A 17 -1.45 -1.13 -7.06
CA CYS A 17 -0.61 -2.23 -7.55
C CYS A 17 -1.24 -3.60 -7.22
N PHE A 18 -1.69 -3.82 -5.99
CA PHE A 18 -2.22 -5.12 -5.57
C PHE A 18 -3.59 -5.45 -6.18
N ARG A 19 -4.38 -4.45 -6.57
CA ARG A 19 -5.65 -4.65 -7.29
C ARG A 19 -5.47 -4.99 -8.75
N ASN A 20 -4.35 -4.60 -9.36
CA ASN A 20 -4.15 -4.76 -10.79
C ASN A 20 -3.84 -6.24 -11.11
N SER A 21 -4.84 -6.94 -11.64
CA SER A 21 -4.75 -8.34 -12.03
C SER A 21 -3.93 -8.60 -13.28
N GLY A 22 -3.69 -7.56 -14.09
CA GLY A 22 -3.00 -7.65 -15.39
C GLY A 22 -1.48 -7.57 -15.30
N ARG A 23 -0.90 -7.32 -14.13
CA ARG A 23 0.56 -7.27 -13.92
C ARG A 23 0.95 -7.91 -12.59
N ASN A 24 2.02 -8.71 -12.63
CA ASN A 24 2.67 -9.20 -11.41
C ASN A 24 3.64 -8.13 -10.88
N TYR A 25 3.35 -7.58 -9.70
CA TYR A 25 4.22 -6.60 -9.05
C TYR A 25 5.17 -7.30 -8.08
N TYR A 26 6.45 -7.34 -8.43
CA TYR A 26 7.51 -7.78 -7.52
C TYR A 26 7.96 -6.62 -6.64
N ILE A 27 8.77 -6.92 -5.62
CA ILE A 27 9.21 -5.90 -4.66
C ILE A 27 9.89 -4.68 -5.31
N GLU A 28 10.65 -4.88 -6.40
CA GLU A 28 11.27 -3.77 -7.14
C GLU A 28 10.22 -2.89 -7.83
N ASP A 29 9.23 -3.50 -8.49
CA ASP A 29 8.16 -2.75 -9.15
C ASP A 29 7.38 -1.89 -8.14
N LEU A 30 7.20 -2.38 -6.92
CA LEU A 30 6.52 -1.65 -5.84
C LEU A 30 7.37 -0.49 -5.32
N VAL A 31 8.69 -0.68 -5.21
CA VAL A 31 9.63 0.38 -4.84
C VAL A 31 9.60 1.49 -5.89
N ASP A 32 9.71 1.14 -7.18
CA ASP A 32 9.72 2.09 -8.28
C ASP A 32 8.39 2.85 -8.35
N ALA A 33 7.25 2.14 -8.35
CA ALA A 33 5.94 2.77 -8.36
C ALA A 33 5.73 3.75 -7.19
N CYS A 34 6.17 3.37 -5.99
CA CYS A 34 6.10 4.27 -4.83
C CYS A 34 7.02 5.47 -4.97
N ASN A 35 8.23 5.29 -5.51
CA ASN A 35 9.18 6.37 -5.72
C ASN A 35 8.71 7.38 -6.77
N ASP A 36 8.12 6.90 -7.86
CA ASP A 36 7.51 7.76 -8.88
C ASP A 36 6.39 8.58 -8.26
N SER A 37 5.46 7.94 -7.55
CA SER A 37 4.37 8.63 -6.85
C SER A 37 4.88 9.64 -5.80
N LEU A 38 6.00 9.38 -5.13
CA LEU A 38 6.57 10.30 -4.16
C LEU A 38 7.25 11.49 -4.83
N LYS A 39 7.95 11.27 -5.95
CA LYS A 39 8.59 12.33 -6.73
C LYS A 39 7.56 13.26 -7.37
N ASP A 40 6.43 12.72 -7.82
CA ASP A 40 5.31 13.52 -8.34
C ASP A 40 4.73 14.47 -7.27
N LEU A 41 4.73 14.05 -6.01
CA LEU A 41 4.24 14.86 -4.88
C LEU A 41 5.30 15.84 -4.35
N ASP A 42 6.56 15.40 -4.32
CA ASP A 42 7.70 16.18 -3.87
C ASP A 42 8.93 15.79 -4.72
N PRO A 43 9.31 16.62 -5.70
CA PRO A 43 10.48 16.36 -6.54
C PRO A 43 11.80 16.22 -5.76
N SER A 44 11.86 16.73 -4.53
CA SER A 44 13.02 16.61 -3.63
C SER A 44 12.96 15.36 -2.73
N SER A 45 11.97 14.49 -2.93
CA SER A 45 11.81 13.27 -2.16
C SER A 45 13.03 12.35 -2.29
N SER A 46 13.56 11.92 -1.15
CA SER A 46 14.62 10.90 -1.10
C SER A 46 14.13 9.48 -1.44
N GLY A 47 12.84 9.32 -1.72
CA GLY A 47 12.22 8.04 -2.04
C GLY A 47 12.20 7.04 -0.88
N VAL A 48 11.98 5.79 -1.22
CA VAL A 48 11.91 4.63 -0.34
C VAL A 48 12.65 3.45 -0.92
N ARG A 49 12.97 2.50 -0.04
CA ARG A 49 13.69 1.26 -0.36
C ARG A 49 12.82 0.05 0.00
N ARG A 50 13.23 -1.14 -0.44
CA ARG A 50 12.56 -2.42 -0.17
C ARG A 50 12.09 -2.58 1.28
N ARG A 51 12.95 -2.26 2.25
CA ARG A 51 12.63 -2.35 3.69
C ARG A 51 11.36 -1.57 4.04
N GLN A 52 11.24 -0.34 3.55
CA GLN A 52 10.06 0.48 3.81
C GLN A 52 8.80 -0.12 3.16
N ILE A 53 8.91 -0.62 1.93
CA ILE A 53 7.78 -1.28 1.25
C ILE A 53 7.35 -2.54 2.00
N PHE A 54 8.27 -3.34 2.54
CA PHE A 54 7.92 -4.50 3.36
C PHE A 54 7.17 -4.11 4.64
N GLU A 55 7.63 -3.07 5.34
CA GLU A 55 6.93 -2.54 6.53
C GLU A 55 5.54 -2.01 6.17
N ASP A 56 5.41 -1.33 5.03
CA ASP A 56 4.12 -0.82 4.54
C ASP A 56 3.15 -1.96 4.18
N ILE A 57 3.62 -3.01 3.50
CA ILE A 57 2.83 -4.23 3.20
C ILE A 57 2.39 -4.91 4.48
N LYS A 58 3.30 -5.05 5.46
CA LYS A 58 3.00 -5.64 6.76
C LYS A 58 1.91 -4.84 7.47
N PHE A 59 2.01 -3.50 7.48
CA PHE A 59 0.99 -2.63 8.06
C PHE A 59 -0.35 -2.71 7.30
N MET A 60 -0.32 -2.81 5.97
CA MET A 60 -1.54 -2.99 5.17
C MET A 60 -2.26 -4.30 5.48
N ARG A 61 -1.51 -5.39 5.69
CA ARG A 61 -2.07 -6.69 6.11
C ARG A 61 -2.59 -6.69 7.55
N ASP A 62 -1.99 -5.91 8.44
CA ASP A 62 -2.33 -5.91 9.86
C ASP A 62 -3.77 -5.44 10.08
N SER A 63 -4.51 -6.14 10.95
CA SER A 63 -5.90 -5.82 11.29
C SER A 63 -6.05 -4.44 11.95
N LYS A 64 -5.01 -3.97 12.66
CA LYS A 64 -4.95 -2.61 13.23
C LYS A 64 -4.65 -1.56 12.16
N GLY A 65 -4.03 -1.95 11.06
CA GLY A 65 -3.83 -1.12 9.87
C GLY A 65 -5.04 -1.12 8.96
N PHE A 66 -4.89 -1.74 7.78
CA PHE A 66 -5.90 -1.77 6.72
C PHE A 66 -6.58 -3.12 6.53
N ASP A 67 -6.09 -4.20 7.14
CA ASP A 67 -6.65 -5.56 7.01
C ASP A 67 -6.83 -5.95 5.53
N ALA A 68 -5.86 -5.55 4.70
CA ALA A 68 -5.91 -5.74 3.27
C ALA A 68 -5.57 -7.19 2.92
N PRO A 69 -6.31 -7.84 2.01
CA PRO A 69 -6.15 -9.25 1.66
C PRO A 69 -4.96 -9.46 0.71
N ILE A 70 -3.77 -9.01 1.09
CA ILE A 70 -2.56 -9.11 0.27
C ILE A 70 -1.98 -10.51 0.39
N GLU A 71 -1.86 -11.24 -0.71
CA GLU A 71 -1.16 -12.51 -0.82
C GLU A 71 0.21 -12.33 -1.47
N THR A 72 1.11 -13.28 -1.18
CA THR A 72 2.45 -13.35 -1.78
C THR A 72 2.55 -14.64 -2.57
N PHE A 73 2.85 -14.52 -3.86
CA PHE A 73 3.03 -15.64 -4.77
C PHE A 73 4.50 -15.78 -5.12
N LYS A 74 5.02 -17.01 -5.08
CA LYS A 74 6.40 -17.29 -5.47
C LYS A 74 6.48 -17.52 -6.98
N ASP A 75 7.51 -16.94 -7.58
CA ASP A 75 7.86 -17.11 -8.99
C ASP A 75 9.38 -17.33 -9.07
N GLY A 76 9.79 -18.59 -9.01
CA GLY A 76 11.18 -19.00 -8.85
C GLY A 76 11.81 -18.43 -7.57
N LYS A 77 12.85 -17.60 -7.74
CA LYS A 77 13.56 -16.91 -6.64
C LYS A 77 12.92 -15.57 -6.26
N ARG A 78 11.90 -15.12 -7.00
CA ARG A 78 11.21 -13.86 -6.77
C ARG A 78 9.83 -14.12 -6.16
N ALA A 79 9.24 -13.06 -5.62
CA ALA A 79 7.87 -13.09 -5.16
C ALA A 79 7.14 -11.83 -5.63
N PHE A 80 5.88 -12.01 -6.03
CA PHE A 80 4.98 -10.91 -6.38
C PHE A 80 3.80 -10.85 -5.42
N TYR A 81 3.16 -9.68 -5.37
CA TYR A 81 2.14 -9.35 -4.40
C TYR A 81 0.84 -8.94 -5.10
N ARG A 82 -0.29 -9.44 -4.58
CA ARG A 82 -1.61 -9.15 -5.16
C ARG A 82 -2.70 -9.31 -4.10
N TYR A 83 -3.84 -8.67 -4.30
CA TYR A 83 -5.03 -8.97 -3.51
C TYR A 83 -5.64 -10.32 -3.90
N SER A 84 -5.97 -11.13 -2.89
CA SER A 84 -6.72 -12.37 -3.09
C SER A 84 -8.20 -12.12 -3.38
N ASP A 85 -8.74 -11.02 -2.86
CA ASP A 85 -10.09 -10.53 -3.18
C ASP A 85 -10.04 -9.16 -3.86
N LEU A 86 -10.39 -9.13 -5.16
CA LEU A 86 -10.48 -7.89 -5.95
C LEU A 86 -11.72 -7.05 -5.60
N SER A 87 -12.71 -7.64 -4.91
CA SER A 87 -13.89 -6.94 -4.38
C SER A 87 -13.54 -6.11 -3.14
N PHE A 88 -12.33 -6.28 -2.58
CA PHE A 88 -11.85 -5.52 -1.45
C PHE A 88 -11.92 -4.01 -1.73
N PRO A 89 -12.62 -3.20 -0.91
CA PRO A 89 -12.74 -1.77 -1.12
C PRO A 89 -11.37 -1.08 -1.06
N SER A 90 -11.16 0.00 -1.85
CA SER A 90 -9.93 0.80 -1.74
C SER A 90 -9.69 1.24 -0.31
N ILE A 91 -8.43 1.18 0.14
CA ILE A 91 -8.05 1.62 1.48
C ILE A 91 -8.41 3.10 1.72
N ILE A 92 -8.58 3.89 0.64
CA ILE A 92 -9.14 5.25 0.66
C ILE A 92 -10.49 5.27 1.39
N ASN A 93 -11.36 4.31 1.08
CA ASN A 93 -12.72 4.22 1.62
C ASN A 93 -12.76 3.65 3.05
N ARG A 94 -11.66 3.08 3.57
CA ARG A 94 -11.58 2.58 4.96
C ARG A 94 -11.12 3.67 5.93
N SER A 95 -10.31 4.60 5.46
CA SER A 95 -9.84 5.78 6.22
C SER A 95 -11.00 6.72 6.59
N THR A 96 -12.04 6.79 5.75
CA THR A 96 -13.29 7.50 6.02
C THR A 96 -14.19 6.75 7.02
N LYS A 97 -14.26 5.41 6.97
CA LYS A 97 -15.05 4.61 7.93
C LYS A 97 -14.47 4.59 9.35
N LYS A 98 -13.14 4.46 9.53
CA LYS A 98 -12.53 4.47 10.88
C LYS A 98 -12.74 5.81 11.62
N ARG A 99 -12.85 6.94 10.90
CA ARG A 99 -13.20 8.26 11.49
C ARG A 99 -14.66 8.38 11.93
N LEU A 100 -15.58 7.67 11.29
CA LEU A 100 -17.01 7.72 11.62
C LEU A 100 -17.34 6.86 12.86
N ASN A 101 -16.59 5.78 13.11
CA ASN A 101 -16.84 4.89 14.24
C ASN A 101 -16.34 5.42 15.60
N SER A 102 -15.67 6.58 15.64
CA SER A 102 -15.24 7.24 16.89
C SER A 102 -16.20 8.34 17.37
N PHE A 103 -17.24 8.68 16.59
CA PHE A 103 -18.24 9.71 16.94
C PHE A 103 -19.61 9.15 17.32
N GLY A 104 -19.73 7.83 17.50
CA GLY A 104 -20.99 7.14 17.78
C GLY A 104 -20.99 6.35 19.09
N LYS A 105 -20.46 6.91 20.17
CA LYS A 105 -20.76 6.44 21.53
C LYS A 105 -21.44 7.59 22.28
N HIS A 106 -22.77 7.60 22.18
CA HIS A 106 -23.64 8.12 23.23
C HIS A 106 -23.68 7.11 24.38
#